data_AF-A0ABD0PTB9-F1
#
_entry.id   AF-A0ABD0PTB9-F1
#
_cell.length_a   1.000
_cell.length_b   1.000
_cell.length_c   1.000
_cell.angle_alpha   90.00
_cell.angle_beta   90.00
_cell.angle_gamma   90.00
#
_symmetry.space_group_name_H-M   'P 1'
#
loop_
_entity.id
_entity.type
_entity.pdbx_description
1 polymer ?
#
loop_
_entity_poly.entity_id
_entity_poly.type
_entity_poly.pdbx_seq_one_letter_code
_entity_poly.pdbx_strand_id
1 'polypeptide(L)' 'LTKDIPIFVCTVAYPGIPCPLHIFEPRYRLMMRRCMETGTKKFGMCSYEHGKG' A
#
# COMPACT_ATOMS: atom_id res chain seq x y z
N LEU A 1 12.69 15.70 -7.97
CA LEU A 1 11.35 15.32 -8.47
C LEU A 1 10.74 14.37 -7.45
N THR A 2 9.81 14.86 -6.63
CA THR A 2 9.15 14.05 -5.61
C THR A 2 8.43 12.88 -6.29
N LYS A 3 8.89 11.65 -6.03
CA LYS A 3 8.21 10.44 -6.51
C LYS A 3 7.05 10.17 -5.57
N ASP A 4 5.85 10.54 -5.98
CA ASP A 4 4.64 10.18 -5.24
C ASP A 4 4.48 8.66 -5.27
N ILE A 5 4.39 8.03 -4.09
CA ILE A 5 4.24 6.58 -3.92
C ILE A 5 2.88 6.31 -3.28
N PRO A 6 2.01 5.49 -3.90
CA PRO A 6 0.73 5.13 -3.28
C PRO A 6 0.93 4.36 -1.97
N ILE A 7 0.11 4.64 -0.96
CA ILE A 7 0.19 4.03 0.37
C ILE A 7 -1.03 3.14 0.64
N PHE A 8 -0.78 1.88 0.98
CA PHE A 8 -1.76 0.97 1.53
C PHE A 8 -1.69 0.97 3.06
N VAL A 9 -2.72 1.52 3.71
CA VAL A 9 -2.80 1.58 5.18
C VAL A 9 -3.46 0.29 5.68
N CYS A 10 -2.71 -0.54 6.39
CA CYS A 10 -3.24 -1.79 6.97
C CYS A 10 -2.33 -2.35 8.08
N THR A 11 -1.06 -2.61 7.75
CA THR A 11 -0.08 -3.22 8.67
C THR A 11 1.35 -2.85 8.26
N VAL A 12 2.33 -3.14 9.12
CA VAL A 12 3.76 -3.05 8.80
C VAL A 12 4.19 -4.29 8.02
N ALA A 13 4.81 -4.09 6.85
CA ALA A 13 5.44 -5.15 6.08
C ALA A 13 6.97 -5.09 6.21
N TYR A 14 7.61 -6.26 6.36
CA TYR A 14 9.06 -6.38 6.49
C TYR A 14 9.69 -6.88 5.18
N PRO A 15 10.87 -6.38 4.78
CA PRO A 15 11.56 -6.83 3.58
C PRO A 15 11.77 -8.35 3.56
N GLY A 16 11.47 -8.99 2.42
CA GLY A 16 11.65 -10.43 2.22
C GLY A 16 10.58 -11.33 2.84
N ILE A 17 9.65 -10.78 3.64
CA ILE A 17 8.58 -11.54 4.28
C ILE A 17 7.30 -11.47 3.41
N PRO A 18 6.73 -12.62 2.97
CA PRO A 18 5.45 -12.64 2.28
C PRO A 18 4.35 -12.01 3.12
N CYS A 19 3.61 -11.06 2.53
CA CYS A 19 2.49 -10.39 3.18
C CYS A 19 1.23 -10.56 2.31
N PRO A 20 0.46 -11.66 2.46
CA PRO A 20 -0.77 -11.85 1.72
C PRO A 20 -1.83 -10.84 2.17
N LEU A 21 -2.40 -10.09 1.23
CA LEU A 21 -3.37 -9.04 1.52
C LEU A 21 -4.71 -9.31 0.82
N HIS A 22 -5.77 -9.39 1.62
CA HIS A 22 -7.14 -9.33 1.10
C HIS A 22 -7.58 -7.86 1.07
N ILE A 23 -7.68 -7.28 -0.13
CA ILE A 23 -8.16 -5.91 -0.29
C ILE A 23 -9.62 -5.94 -0.79
N PHE A 24 -10.50 -5.24 -0.12
CA PHE A 24 -11.93 -5.26 -0.46
C PHE A 24 -12.45 -3.85 -0.71
N GLU A 25 -11.81 -2.86 -0.10
CA GLU A 25 -12.17 -1.46 -0.32
C GLU A 25 -11.89 -1.04 -1.77
N PRO A 26 -12.88 -0.47 -2.48
CA PRO A 26 -12.75 -0.08 -3.88
C PRO A 26 -11.57 0.86 -4.15
N ARG A 27 -11.26 1.77 -3.23
CA ARG A 27 -10.13 2.73 -3.35
C ARG A 27 -8.78 2.02 -3.49
N TYR A 28 -8.55 0.97 -2.71
CA TYR A 28 -7.29 0.23 -2.76
C TYR A 28 -7.25 -0.73 -3.94
N ARG A 29 -8.40 -1.22 -4.42
CA ARG A 29 -8.47 -1.98 -5.67
C ARG A 29 -8.09 -1.15 -6.89
N LEU A 30 -8.57 0.10 -6.97
CA LEU A 30 -8.14 1.03 -8.01
C LEU A 30 -6.64 1.35 -7.91
N MET A 31 -6.14 1.58 -6.70
CA MET A 31 -4.71 1.83 -6.45
C MET A 31 -3.84 0.68 -6.95
N MET A 32 -4.17 -0.57 -6.59
CA MET A 32 -3.40 -1.74 -7.03
C MET A 32 -3.43 -1.90 -8.55
N ARG A 33 -4.58 -1.68 -9.20
CA ARG A 33 -4.67 -1.72 -10.66
C ARG A 33 -3.69 -0.74 -11.31
N ARG A 34 -3.66 0.51 -10.83
CA ARG A 34 -2.72 1.55 -11.31
C ARG A 34 -1.25 1.17 -11.04
N CYS A 35 -0.93 0.62 -9.87
CA CYS A 35 0.43 0.14 -9.57
C CYS A 35 0.88 -0.95 -10.54
N MET A 36 -0.03 -1.83 -10.97
CA MET A 36 0.25 -2.89 -11.93
C MET A 36 0.42 -2.36 -13.36
N GLU A 37 -0.35 -1.34 -13.75
CA GLU A 37 -0.31 -0.70 -15.07
C GLU A 37 0.91 0.22 -15.28
N THR A 38 1.36 0.89 -14.21
CA THR A 38 2.48 1.88 -14.27
C THR A 38 3.89 1.26 -14.32
N GLY A 39 3.99 -0.07 -14.44
CA GLY A 39 5.25 -0.80 -14.68
C GLY A 39 6.17 -0.96 -13.46
N THR A 40 6.11 -0.07 -12.48
CA THR A 40 6.97 -0.18 -11.28
C THR A 40 6.51 -1.27 -10.31
N LYS A 41 5.21 -1.58 -10.29
CA LYS A 41 4.58 -2.57 -9.38
C LYS A 41 4.93 -2.32 -7.91
N LYS A 42 5.08 -1.04 -7.53
CA LYS A 42 5.48 -0.61 -6.19
C LYS A 42 4.38 0.21 -5.52
N PHE A 43 4.24 0.00 -4.23
CA PHE A 43 3.44 0.81 -3.31
C PHE A 43 4.09 0.71 -1.91
N GLY A 44 3.80 1.66 -1.04
CA GLY A 44 4.22 1.64 0.36
C GLY A 44 3.14 1.07 1.27
N MET A 45 3.54 0.56 2.43
CA MET A 45 2.62 0.12 3.48
C MET A 45 2.91 0.85 4.78
N CYS A 46 1.86 1.20 5.51
CA CYS A 46 1.98 1.70 6.87
C CYS A 46 0.89 1.12 7.75
N SER A 47 1.18 1.03 9.06
CA SER A 47 0.16 0.79 10.06
C SER A 47 -0.64 2.06 10.30
N TYR A 48 -1.91 1.90 10.66
CA TYR A 48 -2.69 2.99 11.20
C TYR A 48 -2.44 3.10 12.70
N GLU A 49 -2.06 4.28 13.17
CA GLU A 49 -2.05 4.59 14.61
C GLU A 49 -3.20 5.55 14.91
N HIS A 50 -4.07 5.18 15.86
CA HIS A 50 -4.97 6.14 16.45
C HIS A 50 -4.14 7.08 17.32
N GLY A 51 -4.19 8.38 17.02
CA GLY A 51 -3.44 9.39 17.76
C GLY A 51 -3.62 9.22 19.26
N LYS A 52 -2.51 9.15 20.01
CA LYS A 52 -2.56 9.39 21.45
C LYS A 52 -3.01 10.84 21.61
N GLY A 53 -4.22 11.04 22.15
CA GLY A 53 -4.63 12.33 22.70
C GLY A 53 -3.70 12.77 23.81
#